data_AF-A3MT10-F1
#
_entry.id   AF-A3MT10-F1
#
_cell.length_a   1.000
_cell.length_b   1.000
_cell.length_c   1.000
_cell.angle_alpha   90.00
_cell.angle_beta   90.00
_cell.angle_gamma   90.00
#
_symmetry.space_group_name_H-M   'P 1'
#
loop_
_entity.id
_entity.type
_entity.pdbx_description
1 polymer ?
#
loop_
_entity_poly.entity_id
_entity_poly.type
_entity_poly.pdbx_seq_one_letter_code
_entity_poly.pdbx_strand_id
1 'polypeptide(L)' 'MARRRKYEGLNPFVAAGLIKFSEEGELEKIKLSPKAAIAISLAIIAAILALNLLLPPP' A
#
# COMPACT_ATOMS: atom_id res chain seq x y z
N MET A 1 -18.90 23.27 24.65
CA MET A 1 -18.24 22.87 23.39
C MET A 1 -17.30 21.71 23.67
N ALA A 2 -17.70 20.46 23.40
CA ALA A 2 -16.78 19.34 23.47
C ALA A 2 -15.79 19.48 22.31
N ARG A 3 -14.55 19.90 22.60
CA ARG A 3 -13.43 19.82 21.66
C ARG A 3 -13.39 18.36 21.18
N ARG A 4 -13.84 18.09 19.96
CA ARG A 4 -13.52 16.83 19.27
C ARG A 4 -12.01 16.82 19.21
N ARG A 5 -11.37 16.13 20.16
CA ARG A 5 -9.98 15.73 20.02
C ARG A 5 -9.94 15.04 18.68
N LYS A 6 -9.22 15.62 17.71
CA LYS A 6 -8.80 14.89 16.52
C LYS A 6 -8.32 13.56 17.07
N TYR A 7 -9.01 12.48 16.73
CA TYR A 7 -8.43 11.16 16.90
C TYR A 7 -7.23 11.17 15.95
N GLU A 8 -6.08 11.58 16.47
CA GLU A 8 -4.77 11.40 15.83
C GLU A 8 -4.31 9.94 16.01
N GLY A 9 -5.07 9.14 16.76
CA GLY A 9 -4.98 7.69 16.74
C GLY A 9 -5.69 7.15 15.50
N LEU A 10 -5.04 6.17 14.86
CA LEU A 10 -5.59 5.36 13.78
C LEU A 10 -7.09 5.11 13.99
N ASN A 11 -7.90 5.43 12.98
CA ASN A 11 -9.35 5.23 13.05
C ASN A 11 -9.64 3.79 13.50
N PRO A 12 -10.48 3.55 14.53
CA PRO A 12 -10.77 2.21 15.04
C PRO A 12 -11.22 1.24 13.93
N PHE A 13 -11.88 1.72 12.88
CA PHE A 13 -12.24 0.88 11.72
C PHE A 13 -11.03 0.43 10.90
N VAL A 14 -10.02 1.30 10.75
CA VAL A 14 -8.75 0.96 10.09
C VAL A 14 -7.96 -0.01 10.97
N ALA A 15 -7.92 0.23 12.29
CA ALA A 15 -7.28 -0.67 13.25
C ALA A 15 -7.93 -2.07 13.21
N ALA A 16 -9.27 -2.13 13.23
CA ALA A 16 -10.02 -3.38 13.15
C ALA A 16 -9.78 -4.10 11.82
N GLY A 17 -9.74 -3.36 10.72
CA GLY A 17 -9.41 -3.91 9.40
C GLY A 17 -8.02 -4.55 9.37
N LEU A 18 -7.00 -3.88 9.93
CA LEU A 18 -5.63 -4.41 10.01
C LEU A 18 -5.53 -5.64 10.92
N ILE A 19 -6.22 -5.63 12.08
CA ILE A 19 -6.26 -6.78 12.99
C ILE A 19 -6.90 -7.98 12.29
N LYS A 20 -8.06 -7.79 11.67
CA LYS A 20 -8.76 -8.85 10.94
C LYS A 20 -7.93 -9.41 9.78
N PHE A 21 -7.28 -8.54 8.99
CA PHE A 21 -6.33 -8.94 7.94
C PHE A 21 -5.17 -9.80 8.47
N SER A 22 -4.66 -9.44 9.66
CA SER A 22 -3.59 -10.20 10.33
C SER A 22 -4.09 -11.54 10.87
N GLU A 23 -5.31 -11.61 11.40
CA GLU A 23 -5.90 -12.82 11.99
C GLU A 23 -6.30 -13.86 10.93
N GLU A 24 -6.86 -13.41 9.81
CA GLU A 24 -7.35 -14.29 8.73
C GLU A 24 -6.22 -15.00 7.97
N GLY A 25 -4.96 -14.79 8.37
CA GLY A 25 -3.80 -15.33 7.65
C GLY A 25 -3.79 -14.88 6.19
N GLU A 26 -4.42 -13.76 5.85
CA GLU A 26 -4.43 -13.26 4.47
C GLU A 26 -3.00 -12.93 3.99
N LEU A 27 -2.13 -12.59 4.94
CA LEU A 27 -0.68 -12.50 4.73
C LEU A 27 -0.07 -13.82 4.22
N GLU A 28 -0.60 -14.99 4.59
CA GLU A 28 -0.14 -16.30 4.09
C GLU A 28 -0.65 -16.58 2.67
N LYS A 29 -1.86 -16.11 2.34
CA LYS A 29 -2.41 -16.21 0.97
C LYS A 29 -1.61 -15.33 0.00
N ILE A 30 -1.21 -14.16 0.45
CA ILE A 30 -0.37 -13.24 -0.32
C ILE A 30 1.08 -13.73 -0.22
N LYS A 31 1.47 -14.66 -1.10
CA LYS A 31 2.87 -15.11 -1.27
C LYS A 31 3.85 -13.99 -1.67
N LEU A 32 3.36 -12.77 -1.86
CA LEU A 32 4.14 -11.61 -2.20
C LEU A 32 4.60 -10.91 -0.91
N SER A 33 5.89 -11.00 -0.59
CA SER A 33 6.44 -10.22 0.52
C SER A 33 6.23 -8.71 0.29
N PRO A 34 6.02 -7.89 1.35
CA PRO A 34 5.92 -6.44 1.20
C PRO A 34 7.12 -5.82 0.47
N LYS A 35 8.32 -6.39 0.69
CA LYS A 35 9.55 -5.98 -0.02
C LYS A 35 9.46 -6.24 -1.54
N ALA A 36 8.94 -7.40 -1.94
CA ALA A 36 8.72 -7.70 -3.35
C ALA A 36 7.67 -6.77 -3.98
N ALA A 37 6.60 -6.42 -3.25
CA ALA A 37 5.60 -5.46 -3.71
C ALA A 37 6.24 -4.09 -4.02
N ILE A 38 7.05 -3.59 -3.11
CA ILE A 38 7.78 -2.31 -3.27
C ILE A 38 8.74 -2.41 -4.47
N ALA A 39 9.50 -3.50 -4.58
CA ALA A 39 10.44 -3.69 -5.69
C ALA A 39 9.73 -3.75 -7.06
N ILE A 40 8.60 -4.45 -7.16
CA ILE A 40 7.78 -4.51 -8.38
C ILE A 40 7.23 -3.12 -8.72
N SER A 41 6.74 -2.38 -7.72
CA SER A 41 6.24 -1.02 -7.93
C SER A 41 7.33 -0.10 -8.50
N LEU A 42 8.52 -0.11 -7.91
CA LEU A 42 9.66 0.66 -8.40
C LEU A 42 10.09 0.22 -9.81
N ALA A 43 10.09 -1.08 -10.10
CA ALA A 43 10.42 -1.61 -11.42
C ALA A 43 9.42 -1.16 -12.49
N ILE A 44 8.11 -1.18 -12.19
CA ILE A 44 7.07 -0.69 -13.10
C ILE A 44 7.25 0.80 -13.38
N ILE A 45 7.47 1.61 -12.34
CA ILE A 45 7.71 3.04 -12.50
C ILE A 45 8.94 3.29 -13.38
N ALA A 46 10.05 2.60 -13.10
CA ALA A 46 11.28 2.72 -13.90
C ALA A 46 11.07 2.29 -15.36
N ALA A 47 10.32 1.20 -15.59
CA ALA A 47 9.99 0.73 -16.94
C ALA A 47 9.14 1.74 -17.71
N ILE A 48 8.13 2.34 -17.07
CA ILE A 48 7.30 3.39 -17.68
C ILE A 48 8.14 4.62 -18.02
N LEU A 49 9.01 5.06 -17.10
CA LEU A 49 9.91 6.19 -17.36
C LEU A 49 10.88 5.90 -18.51
N ALA A 50 11.45 4.69 -18.56
CA ALA A 50 12.32 4.26 -19.65
C ALA A 50 11.58 4.22 -20.99
N LEU A 51 10.35 3.68 -21.01
CA LEU A 51 9.50 3.68 -22.20
C LEU A 51 9.16 5.11 -22.65
N ASN A 52 8.80 5.99 -21.74
CA ASN A 52 8.49 7.39 -22.07
C ASN A 52 9.71 8.16 -22.61
N LEU A 53 10.93 7.78 -22.20
CA LEU A 53 12.16 8.38 -22.71
C LEU A 53 12.56 7.84 -24.09
N LEU A 54 12.34 6.54 -24.33
CA LEU A 54 12.71 5.87 -25.60
C LEU A 54 11.66 6.05 -26.69
N LEU A 55 10.38 6.01 -26.33
CA LEU A 55 9.23 6.23 -27.20
C LEU A 55 8.37 7.31 -26.55
N PRO A 56 8.72 8.61 -26.73
CA PRO A 56 7.85 9.67 -26.29
C PRO A 56 6.47 9.48 -26.93
N PRO A 57 5.37 9.59 -26.16
CA PRO A 57 4.04 9.54 -26.74
C PRO A 57 3.89 10.65 -27.80
N PRO A 58 3.07 10.41 -28.85
CA PRO A 58 2.88 11.33 -29.96
C PRO A 58 2.34 12.70 -29.55
#